data_AF-A0A535L6I6-F1
#
_entry.id   AF-A0A535L6I6-F1
#
_cell.length_a   1.000
_cell.length_b   1.000
_cell.length_c   1.000
_cell.angle_alpha   90.00
_cell.angle_beta   90.00
_cell.angle_gamma   90.00
#
_symmetry.space_group_name_H-M   'P 1'
#
loop_
_entity.id
_entity.type
_entity.pdbx_description
1 polymer ?
#
loop_
_entity_poly.entity_id
_entity_poly.type
_entity_poly.pdbx_seq_one_letter_code
_entity_poly.pdbx_strand_id
1 'polypeptide(L)'
;MSYQMTIHLSDQEYALLVAEAARSGKRPEMLLHDMIQRLRPVPQGKRRLTEYELAERLYREGKVLNLPEQQPLTAEERDERERLAQVFAGGKPASEMVIEDRGPY
;
A
#
# COMPACT_ATOMS: atom_id res chain seq x y z
N MET A 1 4.37 -26.99 -0.40
CA MET A 1 2.91 -26.89 -0.24
C MET A 1 2.27 -27.20 -1.60
N SER A 2 1.84 -28.43 -1.85
CA SER A 2 1.10 -28.80 -3.07
C SER A 2 -0.33 -28.29 -2.96
N TYR A 3 -0.70 -27.31 -3.78
CA TYR A 3 -2.05 -26.75 -3.79
C TYR A 3 -2.91 -27.55 -4.76
N GLN A 4 -3.90 -28.27 -4.25
CA GLN A 4 -4.87 -29.01 -5.06
C GLN A 4 -6.15 -28.18 -5.17
N MET A 5 -6.58 -27.91 -6.39
CA MET A 5 -7.80 -27.15 -6.69
C MET A 5 -8.71 -28.02 -7.55
N THR A 6 -9.94 -28.25 -7.09
CA THR A 6 -10.97 -28.97 -7.86
C THR A 6 -11.75 -27.96 -8.70
N ILE A 7 -11.81 -28.21 -10.02
CA ILE A 7 -12.55 -27.37 -10.96
C ILE A 7 -13.59 -28.26 -11.63
N HIS A 8 -14.84 -27.83 -11.59
CA HIS A 8 -15.93 -28.49 -12.30
C HIS A 8 -16.12 -27.82 -13.65
N LEU A 9 -15.96 -28.58 -14.72
CA LEU A 9 -16.20 -28.16 -16.09
C LEU A 9 -17.36 -29.00 -16.64
N SER A 10 -18.20 -28.39 -17.46
CA SER A 10 -19.12 -29.13 -18.32
C SER A 10 -18.35 -29.90 -19.40
N ASP A 11 -18.98 -30.92 -19.98
CA ASP A 11 -18.37 -31.73 -21.04
C ASP A 11 -17.93 -30.88 -22.25
N GLN A 12 -18.70 -29.83 -22.57
CA GLN A 12 -18.37 -28.89 -23.64
C GLN A 12 -17.13 -28.04 -23.31
N GLU A 13 -17.03 -27.51 -22.10
CA GLU A 13 -15.87 -26.74 -21.65
C GLU A 13 -14.61 -27.59 -21.60
N TYR A 14 -14.73 -28.85 -21.14
CA TYR A 14 -13.62 -29.78 -21.15
C TYR A 14 -13.16 -30.12 -22.56
N ALA A 15 -14.09 -30.35 -23.51
CA ALA A 15 -13.75 -30.62 -24.91
C ALA A 15 -12.98 -29.46 -25.56
N LEU A 16 -13.39 -28.21 -25.29
CA LEU A 16 -12.69 -27.02 -25.75
C LEU A 16 -11.27 -26.92 -25.17
N LEU A 17 -11.11 -27.20 -23.87
CA LEU A 17 -9.81 -27.22 -23.21
C LEU A 17 -8.88 -28.27 -23.82
N VAL A 18 -9.38 -29.48 -24.10
CA VAL A 18 -8.61 -30.56 -24.73
C VAL A 18 -8.17 -30.17 -26.13
N ALA A 19 -9.05 -29.57 -26.94
CA ALA A 19 -8.69 -29.11 -28.27
C ALA A 19 -7.58 -28.04 -28.25
N GLU A 20 -7.67 -27.09 -27.31
CA GLU A 20 -6.67 -26.04 -27.16
C GLU A 20 -5.34 -26.58 -26.60
N ALA A 21 -5.40 -27.54 -25.69
CA ALA A 21 -4.24 -28.24 -25.17
C ALA A 21 -3.50 -29.02 -26.26
N ALA A 22 -4.23 -29.69 -27.15
CA ALA A 22 -3.68 -30.39 -28.30
C ALA A 22 -2.97 -29.43 -29.28
N ARG A 23 -3.55 -28.25 -29.55
CA ARG A 23 -2.91 -27.21 -30.37
C ARG A 23 -1.61 -26.69 -29.76
N SER A 24 -1.58 -26.58 -28.43
CA SER A 24 -0.42 -26.08 -27.68
C SER A 24 0.60 -27.17 -27.34
N GLY A 25 0.34 -28.45 -27.66
CA GLY A 25 1.18 -29.59 -27.29
C GLY A 25 1.30 -29.82 -25.77
N LYS A 26 0.35 -29.30 -24.99
CA LYS A 26 0.34 -29.38 -23.52
C LYS A 26 -0.75 -30.35 -23.04
N ARG A 27 -0.64 -30.80 -21.79
CA ARG A 27 -1.76 -31.47 -21.12
C ARG A 27 -2.83 -30.44 -20.72
N PRO A 28 -4.13 -30.79 -20.75
CA PRO A 28 -5.21 -29.89 -20.37
C PRO A 28 -5.00 -29.21 -19.01
N GLU A 29 -4.52 -29.95 -18.02
CA GLU A 29 -4.28 -29.45 -16.66
C GLU A 29 -3.15 -28.42 -16.61
N MET A 30 -2.10 -28.61 -17.41
CA MET A 30 -0.98 -27.67 -17.51
C MET A 30 -1.41 -26.38 -18.19
N LEU A 31 -2.21 -26.49 -19.25
CA LEU A 31 -2.78 -25.32 -19.92
C LEU A 31 -3.70 -24.55 -18.98
N LEU A 32 -4.58 -25.24 -18.27
CA LEU A 32 -5.49 -24.65 -17.29
C LEU A 32 -4.72 -23.98 -16.14
N HIS A 33 -3.65 -24.61 -15.66
CA HIS A 33 -2.77 -24.03 -14.64
C HIS A 33 -2.15 -22.71 -15.13
N ASP A 34 -1.58 -22.70 -16.34
CA ASP A 34 -0.98 -21.51 -16.92
C ASP A 34 -2.00 -20.37 -17.09
N MET A 35 -3.23 -20.70 -17.52
CA MET A 35 -4.32 -19.73 -17.63
C MET A 35 -4.68 -19.12 -16.28
N ILE A 36 -4.82 -19.95 -15.24
CA ILE A 36 -5.12 -19.48 -13.87
C ILE A 36 -3.99 -18.60 -13.34
N GLN A 37 -2.72 -18.95 -13.60
CA GLN A 37 -1.58 -18.12 -13.19
C GLN A 37 -1.56 -16.76 -13.88
N ARG A 38 -1.96 -16.68 -15.16
CA ARG A 38 -2.09 -15.42 -15.89
C ARG A 38 -3.25 -14.56 -15.39
N LEU A 39 -4.33 -15.20 -14.94
CA LEU A 39 -5.50 -14.52 -14.38
C LEU A 39 -5.27 -14.07 -12.93
N ARG A 40 -4.35 -14.70 -12.20
CA ARG A 40 -3.98 -14.21 -10.88
C ARG A 40 -3.46 -12.79 -11.04
N PRO A 41 -4.09 -11.80 -10.39
CA PRO A 41 -3.49 -10.48 -10.34
C PRO A 41 -2.08 -10.67 -9.80
N VAL A 42 -1.08 -10.14 -10.52
CA VAL A 42 0.29 -10.03 -10.02
C VAL A 42 0.13 -9.57 -8.58
N PRO A 43 0.65 -10.32 -7.58
CA PRO A 43 0.58 -9.83 -6.21
C PRO A 43 1.28 -8.49 -6.26
N GLN A 44 0.50 -7.41 -6.23
CA GLN A 44 1.00 -6.10 -5.96
C GLN A 44 1.50 -6.24 -4.53
N GLY A 45 2.77 -6.65 -4.40
CA GLY A 45 3.45 -6.67 -3.12
C GLY A 45 3.11 -5.34 -2.50
N LYS A 46 2.58 -5.36 -1.28
CA LYS A 46 2.12 -4.16 -0.57
C LYS A 46 3.28 -3.17 -0.55
N ARG A 47 3.36 -2.34 -1.58
CA ARG A 47 4.40 -1.34 -1.72
C ARG A 47 4.14 -0.42 -0.56
N ARG A 48 5.10 -0.33 0.35
CA ARG A 48 5.06 0.67 1.39
C ARG A 48 5.00 2.01 0.68
N LEU A 49 3.94 2.77 0.94
CA LEU A 49 3.82 4.11 0.41
C LEU A 49 5.02 4.90 0.93
N THR A 50 5.60 5.73 0.08
CA THR A 50 6.50 6.77 0.56
C THR A 50 5.72 7.76 1.43
N GLU A 51 6.41 8.52 2.26
CA GLU A 51 5.78 9.54 3.11
C GLU A 51 4.98 10.55 2.27
N TYR A 52 5.50 10.90 1.09
CA TYR A 52 4.83 11.78 0.15
C TYR A 52 3.55 11.15 -0.44
N GLU A 53 3.59 9.88 -0.84
CA GLU A 53 2.40 9.17 -1.37
C GLU A 53 1.31 9.02 -0.30
N LEU A 54 1.69 8.83 0.96
CA LEU A 54 0.76 8.83 2.07
C LEU A 54 0.13 10.21 2.27
N ALA A 55 0.94 11.27 2.30
CA ALA A 55 0.45 12.64 2.45
C ALA A 55 -0.53 13.03 1.33
N GLU A 56 -0.17 12.72 0.08
CA GLU A 56 -1.01 12.98 -1.09
C GLU A 56 -2.36 12.27 -0.99
N ARG A 57 -2.36 11.01 -0.56
CA ARG A 57 -3.59 10.25 -0.34
C ARG A 57 -4.46 10.90 0.73
N LEU A 58 -3.90 11.29 1.86
CA LEU A 58 -4.65 11.95 2.94
C LEU A 58 -5.24 13.29 2.49
N TYR A 59 -4.53 14.03 1.64
CA TYR A 59 -5.02 15.27 1.05
C TYR A 59 -6.22 15.02 0.13
N ARG A 60 -6.13 14.02 -0.76
CA ARG A 60 -7.25 13.63 -1.63
C ARG A 60 -8.46 13.09 -0.87
N GLU A 61 -8.23 12.43 0.27
CA GLU A 61 -9.28 11.99 1.20
C GLU A 61 -9.88 13.13 2.04
N GLY A 62 -9.36 14.37 1.91
CA GLY A 62 -9.82 15.53 2.68
C GLY A 62 -9.45 15.49 4.16
N LYS A 63 -8.53 14.62 4.57
CA LYS A 63 -8.06 14.48 5.96
C LYS A 63 -7.03 15.52 6.35
N VAL A 64 -6.30 16.06 5.37
CA VAL A 64 -5.38 17.18 5.54
C VAL A 64 -5.72 18.26 4.53
N LEU A 65 -5.55 19.52 4.94
CA LEU A 65 -5.98 20.70 4.17
C LEU A 65 -4.99 21.11 3.08
N ASN A 66 -3.73 20.71 3.20
CA ASN A 66 -2.65 21.06 2.28
C ASN A 66 -1.55 20.00 2.29
N LEU A 67 -0.76 19.97 1.21
CA LEU A 67 0.50 19.24 1.15
C LEU A 67 1.63 20.23 1.43
N PRO A 68 2.56 19.91 2.36
CA PRO A 68 3.69 20.79 2.61
C PRO A 68 4.58 20.83 1.36
N GLU A 69 4.88 22.03 0.88
CA GLU A 69 5.94 22.22 -0.10
C GLU A 69 7.27 21.87 0.56
N GLN A 70 8.15 21.15 -0.14
CA GLN A 70 9.47 20.77 0.37
C GLN A 70 10.42 21.98 0.38
N GLN A 71 10.07 23.00 1.14
CA GLN A 71 10.94 24.15 1.35
C GLN A 71 11.98 23.80 2.42
N PRO A 72 13.27 24.09 2.18
CA PRO A 72 14.28 23.91 3.21
C PRO A 72 13.99 24.85 4.37
N LEU A 73 14.17 24.35 5.60
CA LEU A 73 14.02 25.17 6.80
C LEU A 73 14.94 26.39 6.72
N THR A 74 14.41 27.55 7.07
CA THR A 74 15.20 28.75 7.35
C THR A 74 16.15 28.53 8.53
N ALA A 75 17.11 29.42 8.73
CA ALA A 75 18.04 29.30 9.86
C ALA A 75 17.29 29.40 11.20
N GLU A 76 16.36 30.34 11.32
CA GLU A 76 15.53 30.55 12.51
C GLU A 76 14.68 29.33 12.85
N GLU A 77 14.06 28.69 11.85
CA GLU A 77 13.28 27.47 12.05
C GLU A 77 14.13 26.28 12.47
N ARG A 78 15.38 26.19 12.01
CA ARG A 78 16.32 25.15 12.44
C ARG A 78 16.71 25.34 13.90
N ASP A 79 17.04 26.56 14.29
CA ASP A 79 17.45 26.89 15.65
C ASP A 79 16.30 26.66 16.65
N GLU A 80 15.07 27.07 16.30
CA GLU A 80 13.91 26.82 17.16
C GLU A 80 13.57 25.32 17.22
N ARG A 81 13.68 24.58 16.10
CA ARG A 81 13.49 23.13 16.10
C ARG A 81 14.51 22.42 16.99
N GLU A 82 15.77 22.84 16.98
CA GLU A 82 16.81 22.28 17.84
C GLU A 82 16.54 22.60 19.32
N ARG A 83 16.16 23.84 19.64
CA ARG A 83 15.75 24.25 20.98
C ARG A 83 14.58 23.40 21.48
N LEU A 84 13.53 23.23 20.68
CA LEU A 84 12.37 22.41 21.03
C LEU A 84 12.76 20.93 21.20
N ALA A 85 13.60 20.40 20.31
CA ALA A 85 14.10 19.04 20.42
C ALA A 85 14.82 18.84 21.76
N GLN A 86 15.64 19.79 22.21
CA GLN A 86 16.30 19.73 23.52
C GLN A 86 15.30 19.80 24.68
N VAL A 87 14.29 20.68 24.60
CA VAL A 87 13.23 20.80 25.64
C VAL A 87 12.41 19.52 25.76
N PHE A 88 12.16 18.83 24.65
CA PHE A 88 11.32 17.63 24.60
C PHE A 88 12.09 16.30 24.58
N ALA A 89 13.43 16.32 24.51
CA ALA A 89 14.28 15.12 24.42
C ALA A 89 14.17 14.16 25.62
N GLY A 90 13.61 14.60 26.75
CA GLY A 90 13.45 13.80 27.97
C GLY A 90 12.03 13.80 28.57
N GLY A 91 11.02 14.24 27.83
CA GLY A 91 9.65 14.46 28.33
C GLY A 91 8.62 13.40 27.88
N LYS A 92 7.43 13.45 28.50
CA LYS A 92 6.26 12.68 28.05
C LYS A 92 5.99 12.97 26.54
N PRO A 93 5.52 11.98 25.76
CA PRO A 93 5.14 12.19 24.37
C PRO A 93 4.28 13.44 24.21
N ALA A 94 4.44 14.20 23.12
CA ALA A 94 3.61 15.38 22.85
C ALA A 94 2.10 15.06 22.86
N SER A 95 1.71 13.83 22.53
CA SER A 95 0.33 13.33 22.64
C SER A 95 -0.20 13.23 24.08
N GLU A 96 0.69 13.26 25.07
CA GLU A 96 0.37 13.28 26.51
C GLU A 96 0.55 14.68 27.13
N MET A 97 1.03 15.65 26.37
CA MET A 97 1.12 17.04 26.81
C MET A 97 -0.26 17.69 26.71
N VAL A 98 -0.83 18.07 27.84
CA VAL A 98 -2.06 18.86 27.89
C VAL A 98 -1.71 20.31 27.56
N ILE A 99 -2.02 20.75 26.35
CA ILE A 99 -1.97 22.17 25.98
C ILE A 99 -3.28 22.78 26.46
N GLU A 100 -3.27 23.40 27.65
CA GLU A 100 -4.41 24.19 28.10
C GLU A 100 -4.44 25.51 27.31
N ASP A 101 -5.40 25.65 26.40
CA ASP A 101 -5.72 26.91 25.74
C ASP A 101 -6.37 27.86 26.75
N ARG A 102 -5.53 28.47 27.59
CA ARG A 102 -5.95 29.55 28.47
C ARG A 102 -5.97 30.83 27.64
N GLY A 103 -7.11 31.05 26.97
CA GLY A 103 -7.42 32.30 26.29
C GLY A 103 -7.25 33.53 27.19
N PRO A 104 -7.20 34.74 26.61
CA PRO A 104 -6.90 35.95 27.37
C PRO A 104 -8.02 36.28 28.36
N TYR A 105 -7.64 36.51 29.62
CA TYR A 105 -8.47 37.19 30.62
C TYR A 105 -8.64 38.67 30.26
#